data_AF-A0A3D2R4W4-F1
#
_entry.id   AF-A0A3D2R4W4-F1
#
_cell.length_a   1.000
_cell.length_b   1.000
_cell.length_c   1.000
_cell.angle_alpha   90.00
_cell.angle_beta   90.00
_cell.angle_gamma   90.00
#
_symmetry.space_group_name_H-M   'P 1'
#
loop_
_entity.id
_entity.type
_entity.pdbx_description
1 polymer ?
#
loop_
_entity_poly.entity_id
_entity_poly.type
_entity_poly.pdbx_seq_one_letter_code
_entity_poly.pdbx_strand_id
1 'polypeptide(L)'
;MTWEQLMSLKRQGDQHKRLRIEQDETRLGFEVDYDRIIFSSHFRSLQDKTQVIPLSKNSFVHTRLTHSLEVSVVGRSLGRAVGRALLERHPHLSSIHGYQPNDFGAVV
;
A
#
# COMPACT_ATOMS: atom_id res chain seq x y z
N MET A 1 4.25 3.85 20.98
CA MET A 1 3.59 4.16 19.69
C MET A 1 2.26 3.41 19.66
N THR A 2 1.25 3.98 19.03
CA THR A 2 -0.14 3.53 19.09
C THR A 2 -0.58 3.11 17.68
N TRP A 3 -0.65 1.80 17.41
CA TRP A 3 -0.79 1.25 16.05
C TRP A 3 -2.08 1.68 15.35
N GLU A 4 -3.16 1.85 16.10
CA GLU A 4 -4.47 2.33 15.63
C GLU A 4 -4.47 3.79 15.16
N GLN A 5 -3.44 4.56 15.54
CA GLN A 5 -3.22 5.91 15.02
C GLN A 5 -2.34 5.88 13.76
N LEU A 6 -1.39 4.93 13.69
CA LEU A 6 -0.50 4.75 12.54
C LEU A 6 -1.24 4.16 11.33
N MET A 7 -2.16 3.21 11.56
CA MET A 7 -3.00 2.58 10.52
C MET A 7 -4.31 3.36 10.30
N SER A 8 -4.20 4.68 10.14
CA SER A 8 -5.35 5.57 9.95
C SER A 8 -5.89 5.49 8.52
N LEU A 9 -7.21 5.32 8.40
CA LEU A 9 -7.95 5.40 7.13
C LEU A 9 -8.45 6.82 6.83
N LYS A 10 -8.12 7.81 7.67
CA LYS A 10 -8.59 9.19 7.54
C LYS A 10 -8.00 9.82 6.26
N ARG A 11 -8.85 10.48 5.48
CA ARG A 11 -8.47 11.26 4.31
C ARG A 11 -8.60 12.74 4.60
N GLN A 12 -7.87 13.56 3.84
CA GLN A 12 -7.99 15.01 3.94
C GLN A 12 -9.45 15.44 3.65
N GLY A 13 -10.02 16.26 4.54
CA GLY A 13 -11.42 16.70 4.44
C GLY A 13 -12.41 15.87 5.27
N ASP A 14 -12.02 14.69 5.77
CA ASP A 14 -12.89 13.90 6.64
C ASP A 14 -13.15 14.60 7.97
N GLN A 15 -14.44 14.74 8.32
CA GLN A 15 -14.90 15.28 9.61
C GLN A 15 -14.89 14.22 10.72
N HIS A 16 -14.98 12.94 10.35
CA HIS A 16 -15.09 11.82 11.28
C HIS A 16 -13.99 10.79 11.04
N LYS A 17 -13.65 10.01 12.09
CA LYS A 17 -12.70 8.90 11.96
C LYS A 17 -13.34 7.77 11.17
N ARG A 18 -12.62 7.23 10.19
CA ARG A 18 -13.00 5.99 9.48
C ARG A 18 -12.49 4.80 10.27
N LEU A 19 -13.39 3.93 10.72
CA LEU A 19 -13.03 2.72 11.47
C LEU A 19 -12.74 1.58 10.49
N ARG A 20 -11.68 0.81 10.75
CA ARG A 20 -11.29 -0.33 9.90
C ARG A 20 -12.37 -1.42 9.86
N ILE A 21 -13.01 -1.70 11.00
CA ILE A 21 -14.07 -2.71 11.13
C ILE A 21 -15.34 -2.37 10.33
N GLU A 22 -15.53 -1.10 9.97
CA GLU A 22 -16.69 -0.62 9.19
C GLU A 22 -16.38 -0.55 7.68
N GLN A 23 -15.15 -0.87 7.26
CA GLN A 23 -14.79 -0.86 5.85
C GLN A 23 -15.35 -2.07 5.13
N ASP A 24 -15.73 -1.85 3.87
CA ASP A 24 -16.01 -2.92 2.92
C ASP A 24 -14.69 -3.59 2.50
N GLU A 25 -14.58 -4.90 2.67
CA GLU A 25 -13.40 -5.68 2.28
C GLU A 25 -13.10 -5.61 0.78
N THR A 26 -14.11 -5.37 -0.07
CA THR A 26 -13.92 -5.21 -1.52
C THR A 26 -13.41 -3.82 -1.91
N ARG A 27 -13.55 -2.85 -1.00
CA ARG A 27 -13.25 -1.42 -1.23
C ARG A 27 -12.48 -0.82 -0.05
N LEU A 28 -11.57 -1.60 0.50
CA LEU A 28 -10.76 -1.20 1.65
C LEU A 28 -9.91 0.03 1.32
N GLY A 29 -9.92 1.03 2.21
CA GLY A 29 -9.27 2.32 1.96
C GLY A 29 -7.81 2.25 1.52
N PHE A 30 -7.02 1.31 2.05
CA PHE A 30 -5.61 1.11 1.68
C PHE A 30 -5.44 0.60 0.24
N GLU A 31 -6.27 -0.38 -0.18
CA GLU A 31 -6.26 -0.86 -1.57
C GLU A 31 -6.76 0.22 -2.54
N VAL A 32 -7.74 1.03 -2.12
CA VAL A 32 -8.18 2.20 -2.89
C VAL A 32 -7.06 3.22 -3.08
N ASP A 33 -6.16 3.38 -2.11
CA ASP A 33 -5.01 4.27 -2.24
C ASP A 33 -4.00 3.75 -3.25
N TYR A 34 -3.72 2.46 -3.21
CA TYR A 34 -2.89 1.81 -4.22
C TYR A 34 -3.47 2.03 -5.63
N ASP A 35 -4.77 1.77 -5.84
CA ASP A 35 -5.43 1.98 -7.13
C ASP A 35 -5.31 3.44 -7.60
N ARG A 36 -5.54 4.41 -6.72
CA ARG A 36 -5.42 5.84 -7.04
C ARG A 36 -4.01 6.21 -7.50
N ILE A 37 -2.99 5.65 -6.85
CA ILE A 37 -1.60 5.86 -7.24
C ILE A 37 -1.35 5.25 -8.62
N ILE A 38 -1.73 3.98 -8.83
CA ILE A 38 -1.55 3.26 -10.09
C ILE A 38 -2.19 4.00 -11.27
N PHE A 39 -3.41 4.49 -11.10
CA PHE A 39 -4.14 5.17 -12.17
C PHE A 39 -3.76 6.64 -12.36
N SER A 40 -2.96 7.23 -11.47
CA SER A 40 -2.57 8.64 -11.54
C SER A 40 -1.68 8.95 -12.76
N SER A 41 -1.83 10.15 -13.32
CA SER A 41 -0.97 10.63 -14.41
C SER A 41 0.51 10.68 -14.02
N HIS A 42 0.80 11.07 -12.77
CA HIS A 42 2.16 11.16 -12.25
C HIS A 42 2.83 9.79 -12.17
N PHE A 43 2.12 8.75 -11.75
CA PHE A 43 2.67 7.39 -11.72
C PHE A 43 2.88 6.84 -13.13
N ARG A 44 1.91 7.02 -14.04
CA ARG A 44 2.07 6.62 -15.46
C ARG A 44 3.26 7.31 -16.13
N SER A 45 3.54 8.57 -15.79
CA SER A 45 4.70 9.30 -16.31
C SER A 45 6.06 8.66 -15.97
N LEU A 46 6.12 7.75 -14.99
CA LEU A 46 7.34 7.01 -14.65
C LEU A 46 7.74 6.01 -15.75
N GLN A 47 6.82 5.66 -16.65
CA GLN A 47 7.12 4.79 -17.80
C GLN A 47 8.18 5.41 -18.70
N ASP A 48 8.17 6.74 -18.87
CA ASP A 48 9.10 7.45 -19.74
C ASP A 48 10.33 7.99 -18.99
N LYS A 49 10.58 7.50 -17.76
CA LYS A 49 11.75 7.89 -16.96
C LYS A 49 12.70 6.71 -16.80
N THR A 50 13.95 6.90 -17.20
CA THR A 50 15.02 5.91 -16.99
C THR A 50 15.42 5.83 -15.52
N GLN A 51 15.86 4.64 -15.11
CA GLN A 51 16.27 4.41 -13.73
C GLN A 51 17.77 4.63 -13.52
N VAL A 52 18.61 4.22 -14.48
CA VAL A 52 20.07 4.45 -14.50
C VAL A 52 20.63 4.29 -15.93
N ILE A 53 20.13 3.30 -16.68
CA ILE A 53 20.59 2.97 -18.03
C ILE A 53 19.78 3.77 -19.08
N PRO A 54 20.40 4.35 -20.12
CA PRO A 54 19.68 4.97 -21.23
C PRO A 54 18.72 3.97 -21.89
N LEU A 55 17.55 4.42 -22.34
CA LEU A 55 16.61 3.56 -23.07
C LEU A 55 17.30 3.02 -24.33
N SER A 56 17.62 1.72 -24.33
CA SER A 56 18.13 1.05 -25.52
C SER A 56 16.95 0.62 -26.40
N LYS A 57 17.07 0.74 -27.72
CA LYS A 57 16.00 0.34 -28.66
C LYS A 57 15.74 -1.18 -28.69
N ASN A 58 16.64 -1.99 -28.12
CA ASN A 58 16.68 -3.43 -28.30
C ASN A 58 16.62 -4.24 -26.98
N SER A 59 16.33 -3.62 -25.83
CA SER A 59 16.25 -4.35 -24.57
C SER A 59 15.13 -3.84 -23.67
N PHE A 60 14.51 -4.75 -22.92
CA PHE A 60 13.57 -4.45 -21.84
C PHE A 60 14.34 -3.77 -20.69
N VAL A 61 14.71 -2.50 -20.87
CA VAL A 61 15.35 -1.71 -19.82
C VAL A 61 14.28 -1.30 -18.81
N HIS A 62 14.48 -1.62 -17.54
CA HIS A 62 13.60 -1.17 -16.46
C HIS A 62 13.43 0.35 -16.51
N THR A 63 12.17 0.76 -16.54
CA THR A 63 11.78 2.16 -16.34
C THR A 63 11.57 2.38 -14.85
N ARG A 64 11.52 3.64 -14.40
CA ARG A 64 11.17 3.92 -13.00
C ARG A 64 9.80 3.34 -12.63
N LEU A 65 8.90 3.19 -13.60
CA LEU A 65 7.60 2.54 -13.39
C LEU A 65 7.74 1.07 -13.04
N THR A 66 8.40 0.29 -13.90
CA THR A 66 8.50 -1.17 -13.72
C THR A 66 9.22 -1.51 -12.43
N HIS A 67 10.28 -0.78 -12.10
CA HIS A 67 10.96 -0.98 -10.83
C HIS A 67 10.12 -0.57 -9.61
N SER A 68 9.38 0.54 -9.68
CA SER A 68 8.49 0.91 -8.57
C SER A 68 7.42 -0.15 -8.32
N LEU A 69 6.91 -0.80 -9.37
CA LEU A 69 5.98 -1.92 -9.27
C LEU A 69 6.64 -3.18 -8.66
N GLU A 70 7.87 -3.51 -9.06
CA GLU A 70 8.61 -4.63 -8.45
C GLU A 70 8.88 -4.37 -6.96
N VAL A 71 9.28 -3.15 -6.60
CA VAL A 71 9.50 -2.73 -5.21
C VAL A 71 8.22 -2.78 -4.41
N SER A 72 7.08 -2.32 -4.95
CA SER A 72 5.79 -2.37 -4.23
C SER A 72 5.34 -3.81 -3.97
N VAL A 73 5.57 -4.74 -4.90
CA VAL A 73 5.26 -6.17 -4.70
C VAL A 73 6.09 -6.78 -3.56
N VAL A 74 7.40 -6.49 -3.52
CA VAL A 74 8.27 -6.91 -2.41
C VAL A 74 7.80 -6.29 -1.09
N GLY A 75 7.51 -4.99 -1.11
CA GLY A 75 7.00 -4.23 0.03
C GLY A 75 5.70 -4.81 0.59
N ARG A 76 4.75 -5.17 -0.27
CA ARG A 76 3.49 -5.81 0.11
C ARG A 76 3.69 -7.16 0.78
N SER A 77 4.65 -7.96 0.30
CA SER A 77 5.03 -9.24 0.93
C SER A 77 5.60 -9.02 2.33
N LEU A 78 6.52 -8.05 2.48
CA LEU A 78 7.08 -7.66 3.77
C LEU A 78 6.00 -7.15 4.74
N GLY A 79 5.11 -6.28 4.27
CA GLY A 79 4.00 -5.73 5.05
C GLY A 79 3.07 -6.83 5.57
N ARG A 80 2.73 -7.83 4.74
CA ARG A 80 1.92 -8.99 5.16
C ARG A 80 2.63 -9.84 6.22
N ALA A 81 3.93 -10.10 6.05
CA ALA A 81 4.71 -10.88 7.00
C ALA A 81 4.79 -10.18 8.37
N VAL A 82 5.11 -8.88 8.37
CA VAL A 82 5.15 -8.06 9.58
C VAL A 82 3.76 -7.94 10.19
N GLY A 83 2.72 -7.70 9.38
CA GLY A 83 1.34 -7.59 9.84
C GLY A 83 0.86 -8.83 10.58
N ARG A 84 1.21 -10.04 10.10
CA ARG A 84 0.92 -11.28 10.81
C ARG A 84 1.57 -11.31 12.20
N ALA A 85 2.88 -11.08 12.26
CA ALA A 85 3.61 -11.06 13.53
C ALA A 85 3.10 -9.97 14.48
N LEU A 86 2.64 -8.84 13.93
CA LEU A 86 2.06 -7.75 14.70
C LEU A 86 0.74 -8.13 15.36
N LEU A 87 -0.15 -8.80 14.61
CA LEU A 87 -1.45 -9.23 15.12
C LEU A 87 -1.32 -10.36 16.15
N GLU A 88 -0.33 -11.23 16.00
CA GLU A 88 0.02 -12.24 17.02
C GLU A 88 0.47 -11.58 18.33
N ARG A 89 1.31 -10.53 18.24
CA ARG A 89 1.79 -9.78 19.41
C ARG A 89 0.72 -8.88 20.03
N HIS A 90 -0.21 -8.39 19.23
CA HIS A 90 -1.24 -7.43 19.63
C HIS A 90 -2.64 -7.87 19.17
N PRO A 91 -3.24 -8.90 19.81
CA PRO A 91 -4.50 -9.49 19.35
C PRO A 91 -5.69 -8.51 19.28
N HIS A 92 -5.69 -7.47 20.13
CA HIS A 92 -6.72 -6.44 20.17
C HIS A 92 -6.85 -5.67 18.84
N LEU A 93 -5.77 -5.56 18.05
CA LEU A 93 -5.82 -4.93 16.73
C LEU A 93 -6.73 -5.70 15.76
N SER A 94 -6.74 -7.04 15.85
CA SER A 94 -7.64 -7.87 15.05
C SER A 94 -9.02 -7.93 15.67
N SER A 95 -9.13 -8.23 16.97
CA SER A 95 -10.43 -8.51 17.61
C SER A 95 -11.30 -7.28 17.82
N ILE A 96 -10.71 -6.11 18.09
CA ILE A 96 -11.46 -4.86 18.35
C ILE A 96 -11.52 -3.99 17.10
N HIS A 97 -10.41 -3.86 16.38
CA HIS A 97 -10.30 -2.93 15.25
C HIS A 97 -10.49 -3.59 13.88
N GLY A 98 -10.50 -4.92 13.80
CA GLY A 98 -10.73 -5.66 12.56
C GLY A 98 -9.53 -5.69 11.61
N TYR A 99 -8.32 -5.31 12.06
CA TYR A 99 -7.15 -5.32 11.19
C TYR A 99 -6.78 -6.75 10.77
N GLN A 100 -6.38 -6.89 9.52
CA GLN A 100 -5.94 -8.13 8.88
C GLN A 100 -4.49 -8.01 8.41
N PRO A 101 -3.73 -9.13 8.28
CA PRO A 101 -2.37 -9.09 7.77
C PRO A 101 -2.25 -8.41 6.39
N ASN A 102 -3.29 -8.54 5.56
CA ASN A 102 -3.34 -7.92 4.23
C ASN A 102 -3.37 -6.39 4.27
N ASP A 103 -3.96 -5.78 5.30
CA ASP A 103 -4.03 -4.33 5.45
C ASP A 103 -2.63 -3.72 5.51
N PHE A 104 -1.72 -4.37 6.22
CA PHE A 104 -0.33 -3.94 6.35
C PHE A 104 0.46 -4.10 5.05
N GLY A 105 0.06 -5.04 4.19
CA GLY A 105 0.61 -5.16 2.85
C GLY A 105 0.06 -4.13 1.87
N ALA A 106 -1.19 -3.71 2.04
CA ALA A 106 -1.86 -2.76 1.17
C ALA A 106 -1.38 -1.31 1.34
N VAL A 107 -0.75 -0.99 2.47
CA VAL A 107 -0.17 0.34 2.75
C VAL A 107 1.15 0.59 2.01
N VAL A 108 1.79 -0.47 1.47
CA VAL A 108 3.10 -0.41 0.80
C VAL A 108 2.95 -0.40 -0.71
#